data_AF-A0AAP2G8W5-F1
#
_entry.id   AF-A0AAP2G8W5-F1
#
_cell.length_a   1.000
_cell.length_b   1.000
_cell.length_c   1.000
_cell.angle_alpha   90.00
_cell.angle_beta   90.00
_cell.angle_gamma   90.00
#
_symmetry.space_group_name_H-M   'P 1'
#
loop_
_entity.id
_entity.type
_entity.pdbx_description
1 polymer ?
#
loop_
_entity_poly.entity_id
_entity_poly.type
_entity_poly.pdbx_seq_one_letter_code
_entity_poly.pdbx_strand_id
1 'polypeptide(L)'
;MDQFEFVAAVGIPSLILALWRGRVWGEKNPDKLGFKWGFFVIFNALITNILIFGSLAYTGIEDGSLGIFALGTTVVLLSSVIGYLSVQRNRWAILLSTIFSFNLAWIIINIFYLKGRWPEFLSEAHSRASSAERENHMHSAKDRRTALNIECIKRLPKDVRVAIFVVICWSACVLSYAFLAEPYGRYITIDDFAYMLEIIFIPAMVGLGLFFIYRRFVR
;
A
#
# COMPACT_ATOMS: atom_id res chain seq x y z
N MET A 1 10.20 -17.99 13.74
CA MET A 1 10.21 -17.56 12.33
C MET A 1 11.03 -16.29 12.27
N ASP A 2 12.15 -16.34 11.57
CA ASP A 2 13.04 -15.17 11.45
C ASP A 2 12.36 -14.08 10.61
N GLN A 3 12.74 -12.81 10.80
CA GLN A 3 12.14 -11.69 10.07
C GLN A 3 12.18 -11.90 8.54
N PHE A 4 13.23 -12.56 8.06
CA PHE A 4 13.38 -12.91 6.65
C PHE A 4 12.32 -13.93 6.18
N GLU A 5 12.05 -14.96 6.98
CA GLU A 5 11.05 -15.99 6.67
C GLU A 5 9.64 -15.40 6.65
N PHE A 6 9.32 -14.47 7.57
CA PHE A 6 8.04 -13.76 7.55
C PHE A 6 7.87 -12.95 6.25
N VAL A 7 8.89 -12.18 5.89
CA VAL A 7 8.86 -11.35 4.67
C VAL A 7 8.74 -12.22 3.42
N ALA A 8 9.45 -13.35 3.36
CA ALA A 8 9.34 -14.29 2.25
C ALA A 8 7.95 -14.94 2.17
N ALA A 9 7.40 -15.37 3.30
CA ALA A 9 6.08 -16.02 3.39
C ALA A 9 4.92 -15.10 2.96
N VAL A 10 5.06 -13.78 3.15
CA VAL A 10 4.07 -12.80 2.68
C VAL A 10 4.38 -12.30 1.28
N GLY A 11 5.63 -11.91 1.04
CA GLY A 11 6.05 -11.22 -0.17
C GLY A 11 5.97 -12.08 -1.42
N ILE A 12 6.44 -13.33 -1.34
CA ILE A 12 6.49 -14.23 -2.51
C ILE A 12 5.07 -14.58 -3.00
N PRO A 13 4.12 -15.04 -2.15
CA PRO A 13 2.78 -15.33 -2.62
C PRO A 13 2.06 -14.08 -3.14
N SER A 14 2.25 -12.93 -2.49
CA SER A 14 1.68 -11.66 -2.94
C SER A 14 2.15 -11.28 -4.34
N LEU A 15 3.44 -11.46 -4.62
CA LEU A 15 4.04 -11.17 -5.92
C LEU A 15 3.51 -12.13 -7.00
N ILE A 16 3.43 -13.42 -6.72
CA ILE A 16 2.88 -14.43 -7.65
C ILE A 16 1.44 -14.08 -8.01
N LEU A 17 0.59 -13.81 -7.00
CA LEU A 17 -0.81 -13.44 -7.21
C LEU A 17 -0.95 -12.13 -7.99
N ALA A 18 -0.10 -11.15 -7.70
CA ALA A 18 -0.10 -9.87 -8.40
C ALA A 18 0.29 -9.96 -9.87
N LEU A 19 1.32 -10.76 -10.18
CA LEU A 19 1.77 -11.01 -11.55
C LEU A 19 0.70 -11.77 -12.34
N TRP A 20 0.14 -12.84 -11.75
CA TRP A 20 -0.93 -13.61 -12.36
C TRP A 20 -2.16 -12.75 -12.64
N ARG A 21 -2.64 -12.02 -11.63
CA ARG A 21 -3.84 -11.18 -11.77
C ARG A 21 -3.59 -10.00 -12.70
N GLY A 22 -2.40 -9.42 -12.67
CA GLY A 22 -1.97 -8.36 -13.56
C GLY A 22 -1.95 -8.78 -15.03
N ARG A 23 -1.48 -10.01 -15.32
CA ARG A 23 -1.54 -10.60 -16.67
C ARG A 23 -2.97 -10.77 -17.15
N VAL A 24 -3.82 -11.45 -16.37
CA VAL A 24 -5.24 -11.67 -16.70
C VAL A 24 -5.98 -10.34 -16.93
N TRP A 25 -5.65 -9.32 -16.15
CA TRP A 25 -6.25 -8.00 -16.31
C TRP A 25 -5.77 -7.28 -17.58
N GLY A 26 -4.47 -7.35 -17.89
CA GLY A 26 -3.89 -6.74 -19.09
C GLY A 26 -4.41 -7.38 -20.38
N GLU A 27 -4.59 -8.70 -20.40
CA GLU A 27 -5.22 -9.42 -21.52
C GLU A 27 -6.66 -8.95 -21.79
N LYS A 28 -7.38 -8.53 -20.74
CA LYS A 28 -8.76 -8.01 -20.83
C LYS A 28 -8.85 -6.51 -21.10
N ASN A 29 -7.77 -5.76 -20.90
CA ASN A 29 -7.73 -4.30 -21.00
C ASN A 29 -6.42 -3.84 -21.68
N PRO A 30 -6.18 -4.21 -22.95
CA PRO A 30 -4.91 -3.95 -23.62
C PRO A 30 -4.63 -2.47 -23.84
N ASP A 31 -5.67 -1.63 -23.83
CA ASP A 31 -5.64 -0.18 -23.97
C ASP A 31 -5.28 0.55 -22.67
N LYS A 32 -5.17 -0.17 -21.54
CA LYS A 32 -4.96 0.42 -20.21
C LYS A 32 -3.60 0.05 -19.62
N LEU A 33 -3.08 0.94 -18.78
CA LEU A 33 -1.79 0.75 -18.09
C LEU A 33 -1.84 -0.45 -17.12
N GLY A 34 -0.78 -1.24 -17.05
CA GLY A 34 -0.71 -2.42 -16.17
C GLY A 34 -1.02 -2.12 -14.69
N PHE A 35 -1.83 -2.95 -14.03
CA PHE A 35 -2.21 -2.79 -12.61
C PHE A 35 -1.47 -3.74 -11.65
N LYS A 36 -0.31 -4.28 -12.07
CA LYS A 36 0.47 -5.28 -11.30
C LYS A 36 0.84 -4.80 -9.90
N TRP A 37 1.35 -3.57 -9.78
CA TRP A 37 1.69 -2.97 -8.48
C TRP A 37 0.49 -2.84 -7.55
N GLY A 38 -0.64 -2.33 -8.07
CA GLY A 38 -1.87 -2.26 -7.30
C GLY A 38 -2.30 -3.62 -6.76
N PHE A 39 -2.24 -4.67 -7.59
CA PHE A 39 -2.51 -6.03 -7.11
C PHE A 39 -1.51 -6.51 -6.06
N PHE A 40 -0.22 -6.19 -6.19
CA PHE A 40 0.79 -6.54 -5.18
C PHE A 40 0.45 -5.94 -3.82
N VAL A 41 0.17 -4.63 -3.77
CA VAL A 41 -0.25 -3.95 -2.53
C VAL A 41 -1.47 -4.62 -1.91
N ILE A 42 -2.49 -4.92 -2.73
CA ILE A 42 -3.74 -5.50 -2.27
C ILE A 42 -3.52 -6.90 -1.67
N PHE A 43 -2.79 -7.78 -2.38
CA PHE A 43 -2.53 -9.13 -1.90
C PHE A 43 -1.58 -9.14 -0.71
N ASN A 44 -0.59 -8.25 -0.68
CA ASN A 44 0.31 -8.11 0.45
C ASN A 44 -0.42 -7.68 1.71
N ALA A 45 -1.29 -6.66 1.62
CA ALA A 45 -2.12 -6.21 2.74
C ALA A 45 -3.08 -7.33 3.19
N LEU A 46 -3.71 -8.03 2.25
CA LEU A 46 -4.65 -9.12 2.56
C LEU A 46 -3.96 -10.28 3.28
N ILE A 47 -2.84 -10.78 2.75
CA ILE A 47 -2.09 -11.90 3.35
C ILE A 47 -1.54 -11.50 4.72
N THR A 48 -0.99 -10.29 4.84
CA THR A 48 -0.50 -9.77 6.13
C THR A 48 -1.63 -9.72 7.17
N ASN A 49 -2.80 -9.19 6.80
CA ASN A 49 -3.95 -9.13 7.70
C ASN A 49 -4.46 -10.52 8.07
N ILE A 50 -4.50 -11.47 7.13
CA ILE A 50 -4.87 -12.86 7.43
C ILE A 50 -3.90 -13.48 8.44
N LEU A 51 -2.59 -13.28 8.28
CA LEU A 51 -1.61 -13.83 9.23
C LEU A 51 -1.73 -13.20 10.62
N ILE A 52 -1.80 -11.87 10.70
CA ILE A 52 -1.89 -11.15 11.98
C ILE A 52 -3.23 -11.41 12.69
N PHE A 53 -4.36 -11.22 12.01
CA PHE A 53 -5.66 -11.36 12.65
C PHE A 53 -6.16 -12.80 12.69
N GLY A 54 -5.67 -13.67 11.80
CA GLY A 54 -5.89 -15.11 11.87
C GLY A 54 -5.13 -15.76 13.02
N SER A 55 -3.88 -15.33 13.29
CA SER A 55 -3.17 -15.76 14.50
C SER A 55 -3.86 -15.25 15.77
N LEU A 56 -4.35 -14.01 15.79
CA LEU A 56 -5.17 -13.49 16.90
C LEU A 56 -6.43 -14.34 17.11
N ALA A 57 -7.15 -14.69 16.04
CA ALA A 57 -8.33 -15.55 16.12
C ALA A 57 -7.97 -16.93 16.67
N TYR A 58 -6.85 -17.51 16.21
CA TYR A 58 -6.33 -18.79 16.67
C TYR A 58 -5.99 -18.77 18.18
N THR A 59 -5.30 -17.74 18.67
CA THR A 59 -5.04 -17.55 20.11
C THR A 59 -6.35 -17.46 20.90
N GLY A 60 -7.37 -16.80 20.36
CA GLY A 60 -8.70 -16.78 20.98
C GLY A 60 -9.33 -18.17 21.15
N ILE A 61 -9.04 -19.11 20.24
CA ILE A 61 -9.46 -20.52 20.36
C ILE A 61 -8.65 -21.23 21.45
N GLU A 62 -7.33 -21.11 21.42
CA GLU A 62 -6.44 -21.76 22.41
C GLU A 62 -6.76 -21.30 23.84
N ASP A 63 -7.03 -20.02 24.03
CA ASP A 63 -7.33 -19.43 25.34
C ASP A 63 -8.81 -19.57 25.74
N GLY A 64 -9.67 -20.10 24.86
CA GLY A 64 -11.13 -20.14 25.07
C GLY A 64 -11.79 -18.76 25.14
N SER A 65 -11.13 -17.71 24.65
CA SER A 65 -11.61 -16.32 24.68
C SER A 65 -12.44 -15.99 23.44
N LEU A 66 -13.76 -16.09 23.57
CA LEU A 66 -14.71 -15.78 22.49
C LEU A 66 -14.52 -14.35 21.94
N GLY A 67 -14.18 -13.39 22.79
CA GLY A 67 -13.98 -11.99 22.38
C GLY A 67 -12.79 -11.81 21.44
N ILE A 68 -11.65 -12.44 21.75
CA ILE A 68 -10.44 -12.38 20.93
C ILE A 68 -10.66 -13.11 19.61
N PHE A 69 -11.27 -14.29 19.66
CA PHE A 69 -11.66 -15.05 18.47
C PHE A 69 -12.56 -14.22 17.54
N ALA A 70 -13.66 -13.68 18.07
CA ALA A 70 -14.62 -12.89 17.29
C ALA A 70 -13.98 -11.64 16.67
N LEU A 71 -13.10 -10.96 17.40
CA LEU A 71 -12.36 -9.79 16.89
C LEU A 71 -11.47 -10.19 15.72
N GLY A 72 -10.62 -11.22 15.88
CA GLY A 72 -9.72 -11.69 14.83
C GLY A 72 -10.47 -12.10 13.57
N THR A 73 -11.50 -12.94 13.71
CA THR A 73 -12.32 -13.40 12.58
C THR A 73 -13.04 -12.26 11.88
N THR A 74 -13.61 -11.30 12.62
CA THR A 74 -14.31 -10.14 12.04
C THR A 74 -13.35 -9.29 11.20
N VAL A 75 -12.15 -9.00 11.70
CA VAL A 75 -11.16 -8.19 10.97
C VAL A 75 -10.65 -8.92 9.73
N VAL A 76 -10.47 -10.24 9.78
CA VAL A 76 -10.13 -11.04 8.59
C VAL A 76 -11.23 -10.94 7.53
N LEU A 77 -12.50 -11.16 7.90
CA LEU A 77 -13.62 -11.07 6.96
C LEU A 77 -13.74 -9.68 6.33
N LEU A 78 -13.63 -8.62 7.14
CA LEU A 78 -13.62 -7.24 6.63
C LEU A 78 -12.45 -7.01 5.66
N SER A 79 -11.25 -7.47 6.01
CA SER A 79 -10.06 -7.37 5.15
C SER A 79 -10.26 -8.12 3.83
N SER A 80 -10.89 -9.30 3.85
CA SER A 80 -11.21 -10.07 2.64
C SER A 80 -12.21 -9.34 1.74
N VAL A 81 -13.27 -8.74 2.30
CA VAL A 81 -14.25 -7.95 1.54
C VAL A 81 -13.57 -6.73 0.90
N ILE A 82 -12.78 -5.99 1.68
CA ILE A 82 -12.03 -4.83 1.16
C ILE A 82 -11.06 -5.28 0.08
N GLY A 83 -10.28 -6.34 0.31
CA GLY A 83 -9.33 -6.90 -0.67
C GLY A 83 -10.01 -7.30 -1.98
N TYR A 84 -11.17 -7.96 -1.90
CA TYR A 84 -11.98 -8.33 -3.07
C TYR A 84 -12.41 -7.08 -3.87
N LEU A 85 -12.97 -6.07 -3.20
CA LEU A 85 -13.38 -4.82 -3.84
C LEU A 85 -12.17 -4.05 -4.42
N SER A 86 -11.01 -4.12 -3.77
CA SER A 86 -9.76 -3.52 -4.26
C SER A 86 -9.27 -4.21 -5.53
N VAL A 87 -9.36 -5.55 -5.61
CA VAL A 87 -9.05 -6.31 -6.84
C VAL A 87 -9.98 -5.92 -7.99
N GLN A 88 -11.23 -5.54 -7.67
CA GLN A 88 -12.17 -4.97 -8.65
C GLN A 88 -11.86 -3.50 -9.01
N ARG A 89 -10.78 -2.94 -8.49
CA ARG A 89 -10.34 -1.54 -8.66
C ARG A 89 -11.31 -0.52 -8.08
N ASN A 90 -12.07 -0.86 -7.04
CA ASN A 90 -12.88 0.13 -6.32
C ASN A 90 -11.97 1.10 -5.54
N ARG A 91 -12.13 2.40 -5.77
CA ARG A 91 -11.24 3.45 -5.22
C ARG A 91 -11.23 3.46 -3.70
N TRP A 92 -12.41 3.40 -3.09
CA TRP A 92 -12.54 3.42 -1.63
C TRP A 92 -11.90 2.17 -1.03
N ALA A 93 -12.09 1.02 -1.68
CA ALA A 93 -11.47 -0.21 -1.25
C ALA A 93 -9.94 -0.15 -1.31
N ILE A 94 -9.34 0.40 -2.39
CA ILE A 94 -7.88 0.52 -2.48
C ILE A 94 -7.34 1.47 -1.40
N LEU A 95 -8.02 2.59 -1.14
CA LEU A 95 -7.67 3.49 -0.05
C LEU A 95 -7.77 2.79 1.31
N LEU A 96 -8.84 2.03 1.54
CA LEU A 96 -9.01 1.26 2.77
C LEU A 96 -7.94 0.18 2.89
N SER A 97 -7.68 -0.65 1.87
CA SER A 97 -6.58 -1.64 1.86
C SER A 97 -5.23 -1.00 2.18
N THR A 98 -5.00 0.20 1.67
CA THR A 98 -3.80 0.98 1.91
C THR A 98 -3.71 1.42 3.38
N ILE A 99 -4.78 1.98 3.94
CA ILE A 99 -4.84 2.40 5.35
C ILE A 99 -4.71 1.18 6.29
N PHE A 100 -5.44 0.10 5.99
CA PHE A 100 -5.43 -1.15 6.75
C PHE A 100 -4.14 -1.96 6.58
N SER A 101 -3.23 -1.57 5.69
CA SER A 101 -1.87 -2.13 5.67
C SER A 101 -1.05 -1.69 6.88
N PHE A 102 -1.51 -0.66 7.61
CA PHE A 102 -0.83 -0.04 8.76
C PHE A 102 0.65 0.31 8.49
N ASN A 103 1.01 0.47 7.24
CA ASN A 103 2.37 0.76 6.83
C ASN A 103 2.40 2.13 6.16
N LEU A 104 2.92 3.09 6.92
CA LEU A 104 2.93 4.49 6.51
C LEU A 104 3.66 4.72 5.18
N ALA A 105 4.71 3.95 4.89
CA ALA A 105 5.41 4.01 3.62
C ALA A 105 4.50 3.54 2.47
N TRP A 106 3.80 2.41 2.63
CA TRP A 106 2.80 1.94 1.68
C TRP A 106 1.68 2.96 1.47
N ILE A 107 1.24 3.64 2.53
CA ILE A 107 0.21 4.69 2.44
C ILE A 107 0.66 5.82 1.51
N ILE A 108 1.89 6.32 1.69
CA ILE A 108 2.41 7.44 0.90
C ILE A 108 2.63 7.03 -0.56
N ILE A 109 3.25 5.87 -0.80
CA ILE A 109 3.50 5.36 -2.15
C ILE A 109 2.17 5.23 -2.89
N ASN A 110 1.15 4.65 -2.25
CA ASN A 110 -0.17 4.52 -2.84
C ASN A 110 -0.85 5.87 -3.09
N ILE A 111 -0.66 6.89 -2.24
CA ILE A 111 -1.19 8.23 -2.52
C ILE A 111 -0.62 8.79 -3.84
N PHE A 112 0.70 8.71 -4.04
CA PHE A 112 1.32 9.20 -5.28
C PHE A 112 0.94 8.35 -6.49
N TYR A 113 0.97 7.03 -6.36
CA TYR A 113 0.55 6.09 -7.38
C TYR A 113 -0.91 6.32 -7.82
N LEU A 114 -1.83 6.43 -6.85
CA LEU A 114 -3.24 6.69 -7.11
C LEU A 114 -3.47 8.07 -7.70
N LYS A 115 -2.70 9.09 -7.31
CA LYS A 115 -2.81 10.43 -7.88
C LYS A 115 -2.53 10.45 -9.38
N GLY A 116 -1.51 9.71 -9.84
CA GLY A 116 -1.19 9.59 -11.27
C GLY A 116 -2.25 8.83 -12.07
N ARG A 117 -2.92 7.86 -11.44
CA ARG A 117 -3.91 6.99 -12.07
C ARG A 117 -5.36 7.36 -11.79
N TRP A 118 -5.60 8.44 -11.05
CA TRP A 118 -6.93 8.92 -10.67
C TRP A 118 -7.88 9.09 -11.86
N PRO A 119 -7.43 9.62 -13.02
CA PRO A 119 -8.28 9.75 -14.21
C PRO A 119 -8.77 8.40 -14.75
N GLU A 120 -8.00 7.32 -14.63
CA GLU A 120 -8.41 5.99 -15.11
C GLU A 120 -9.54 5.41 -14.26
N PHE A 121 -9.48 5.60 -12.94
CA PHE A 121 -10.56 5.15 -12.08
C PHE A 121 -11.83 5.98 -12.29
N LEU A 122 -11.68 7.25 -12.71
CA LEU A 122 -12.79 8.13 -13.14
C LEU A 122 -13.44 7.62 -14.41
N SER A 123 -12.67 7.29 -15.44
CA SER A 123 -13.22 6.72 -16.67
C SER A 123 -13.88 5.36 -16.42
N GLU A 124 -13.26 4.46 -15.65
CA GLU A 124 -13.82 3.14 -15.36
C GLU A 124 -15.09 3.19 -14.50
N ALA A 125 -15.12 4.07 -13.50
CA ALA A 125 -16.34 4.31 -12.73
C ALA A 125 -17.42 4.92 -13.62
N HIS A 126 -17.09 5.84 -14.53
CA HIS A 126 -18.03 6.36 -15.54
C HIS A 126 -18.50 5.29 -16.52
N SER A 127 -17.68 4.31 -16.91
CA SER A 127 -18.12 3.21 -17.79
C SER A 127 -19.03 2.21 -17.06
N ARG A 128 -18.76 1.93 -15.78
CA ARG A 128 -19.63 1.08 -14.93
C ARG A 128 -20.92 1.81 -14.55
N ALA A 129 -20.81 3.10 -14.24
CA ALA A 129 -21.92 3.97 -13.95
C ALA A 129 -22.74 4.20 -15.22
N SER A 130 -22.20 4.50 -16.41
CA SER A 130 -22.98 4.63 -17.66
C SER A 130 -23.69 3.35 -18.08
N SER A 131 -23.24 2.18 -17.61
CA SER A 131 -23.94 0.89 -17.75
C SER A 131 -25.09 0.73 -16.74
N ALA A 132 -25.02 1.40 -15.59
CA ALA A 132 -26.03 1.41 -14.51
C ALA A 132 -26.90 2.70 -14.48
N GLU A 133 -26.49 3.72 -15.22
CA GLU A 133 -26.94 5.12 -15.20
C GLU A 133 -27.34 5.54 -16.64
N ARG A 134 -27.92 4.57 -17.36
CA ARG A 134 -29.12 4.79 -18.20
C ARG A 134 -30.36 5.10 -17.34
N GLU A 135 -30.19 5.20 -16.02
CA GLU A 135 -31.22 5.36 -15.01
C GLU A 135 -30.86 6.42 -13.94
N ASN A 136 -30.28 7.57 -14.33
CA ASN A 136 -30.57 8.90 -13.73
C ASN A 136 -29.41 9.88 -13.88
N HIS A 137 -29.74 11.05 -14.43
CA HIS A 137 -28.84 12.15 -14.73
C HIS A 137 -28.38 12.92 -13.47
N MET A 138 -27.07 13.23 -13.42
CA MET A 138 -26.49 14.60 -13.33
C MET A 138 -26.49 15.38 -11.99
N HIS A 139 -25.31 15.62 -11.40
CA HIS A 139 -24.64 16.95 -11.36
C HIS A 139 -23.29 17.02 -10.59
N SER A 140 -22.27 17.55 -11.28
CA SER A 140 -21.22 18.54 -10.95
C SER A 140 -20.41 18.57 -9.62
N ALA A 141 -19.12 18.90 -9.81
CA ALA A 141 -18.00 19.00 -8.87
C ALA A 141 -17.66 20.43 -8.38
N LYS A 142 -16.82 20.59 -7.32
CA LYS A 142 -15.72 21.60 -7.22
C LYS A 142 -14.83 21.55 -5.94
N ASP A 143 -13.50 21.72 -6.14
CA ASP A 143 -12.42 22.43 -5.36
C ASP A 143 -12.19 22.17 -3.83
N ARG A 144 -11.04 22.37 -3.15
CA ARG A 144 -9.72 22.97 -3.39
C ARG A 144 -8.72 22.52 -2.27
N ARG A 145 -7.40 22.59 -2.53
CA ARG A 145 -6.25 22.35 -1.61
C ARG A 145 -6.06 23.42 -0.53
N THR A 146 -5.42 23.06 0.58
CA THR A 146 -4.82 23.98 1.56
C THR A 146 -3.36 23.56 1.83
N ALA A 147 -2.43 24.52 1.69
CA ALA A 147 -1.01 24.38 2.05
C ALA A 147 -0.78 25.09 3.39
N LEU A 148 0.05 24.49 4.26
CA LEU A 148 0.38 25.05 5.57
C LEU A 148 1.91 25.13 5.71
N ASN A 149 2.38 26.29 6.14
CA ASN A 149 3.77 26.73 6.08
C ASN A 149 4.54 26.36 7.37
N ILE A 150 5.81 25.97 7.20
CA ILE A 150 6.67 25.34 8.22
C ILE A 150 7.74 26.34 8.65
N GLU A 151 7.60 26.96 9.83
CA GLU A 151 8.66 27.83 10.38
C GLU A 151 8.94 27.63 11.88
N CYS A 152 8.38 26.60 12.51
CA CYS A 152 8.49 26.39 13.97
C CYS A 152 9.42 25.21 14.38
N ILE A 153 10.49 24.92 13.63
CA ILE A 153 11.31 23.70 13.84
C ILE A 153 12.80 24.02 14.07
N LYS A 154 13.14 24.92 15.01
CA LYS A 154 14.56 25.26 15.28
C LYS A 154 15.00 25.28 16.75
N ARG A 155 14.18 24.90 17.73
CA ARG A 155 14.56 24.97 19.17
C ARG A 155 14.28 23.68 19.96
N LEU A 156 14.46 22.52 19.36
CA LEU A 156 13.76 21.34 19.85
C LEU A 156 14.63 20.34 20.66
N PRO A 157 14.07 19.76 21.75
CA PRO A 157 14.77 18.91 22.73
C PRO A 157 15.15 17.52 22.20
N LYS A 158 15.77 16.67 23.05
CA LYS A 158 16.30 15.33 22.69
C LYS A 158 15.26 14.43 22.00
N ASP A 159 14.03 14.40 22.48
CA ASP A 159 12.96 13.62 21.86
C ASP A 159 12.64 14.09 20.44
N VAL A 160 12.90 15.36 20.17
CA VAL A 160 12.76 15.93 18.85
C VAL A 160 13.97 15.70 17.98
N ARG A 161 15.17 15.50 18.54
CA ARG A 161 16.30 14.96 17.76
C ARG A 161 16.02 13.53 17.32
N VAL A 162 15.37 12.71 18.16
CA VAL A 162 14.87 11.39 17.76
C VAL A 162 13.77 11.53 16.71
N ALA A 163 12.82 12.44 16.88
CA ALA A 163 11.78 12.69 15.88
C ALA A 163 12.36 13.19 14.54
N ILE A 164 13.34 14.08 14.55
CA ILE A 164 14.06 14.57 13.36
C ILE A 164 14.82 13.42 12.71
N PHE A 165 15.49 12.58 13.49
CA PHE A 165 16.18 11.40 12.96
C PHE A 165 15.19 10.43 12.30
N VAL A 166 14.04 10.19 12.93
CA VAL A 166 12.94 9.40 12.36
C VAL A 166 12.42 10.05 11.08
N VAL A 167 12.24 11.38 11.05
CA VAL A 167 11.79 12.14 9.88
C VAL A 167 12.83 12.13 8.76
N ILE A 168 14.13 12.17 9.05
CA ILE A 168 15.21 12.07 8.06
C ILE A 168 15.28 10.66 7.51
N CYS A 169 15.22 9.64 8.37
CA CYS A 169 15.17 8.24 7.93
C CYS A 169 13.94 7.98 7.07
N TRP A 170 12.80 8.51 7.50
CA TRP A 170 11.55 8.47 6.77
C TRP A 170 11.66 9.23 5.44
N SER A 171 12.25 10.42 5.41
CA SER A 171 12.41 11.23 4.19
C SER A 171 13.37 10.56 3.21
N ALA A 172 14.45 9.96 3.70
CA ALA A 172 15.39 9.21 2.87
C ALA A 172 14.74 7.95 2.29
N CYS A 173 13.95 7.21 3.07
CA CYS A 173 13.16 6.09 2.57
C CYS A 173 12.07 6.54 1.59
N VAL A 174 11.32 7.59 1.90
CA VAL A 174 10.24 8.12 1.03
C VAL A 174 10.82 8.71 -0.25
N LEU A 175 11.94 9.41 -0.20
CA LEU A 175 12.62 9.95 -1.38
C LEU A 175 13.24 8.82 -2.22
N SER A 176 13.86 7.80 -1.62
CA SER A 176 14.34 6.66 -2.38
C SER A 176 13.17 5.94 -3.07
N TYR A 177 12.04 5.77 -2.39
CA TYR A 177 10.80 5.28 -3.00
C TYR A 177 10.25 6.22 -4.08
N ALA A 178 10.27 7.54 -3.90
CA ALA A 178 9.75 8.50 -4.86
C ALA A 178 10.59 8.57 -6.14
N PHE A 179 11.93 8.53 -6.01
CA PHE A 179 12.86 8.43 -7.14
C PHE A 179 12.75 7.07 -7.85
N LEU A 180 12.57 5.98 -7.08
CA LEU A 180 12.26 4.65 -7.61
C LEU A 180 10.80 4.49 -8.08
N ALA A 181 9.97 5.53 -7.99
CA ALA A 181 8.58 5.50 -8.45
C ALA A 181 8.26 6.59 -9.48
N GLU A 182 9.20 7.49 -9.79
CA GLU A 182 9.01 8.54 -10.78
C GLU A 182 8.63 8.00 -12.19
N PRO A 183 9.08 6.82 -12.65
CA PRO A 183 8.59 6.27 -13.92
C PRO A 183 7.21 5.57 -13.83
N TYR A 184 6.59 5.40 -12.65
CA TYR A 184 5.32 4.65 -12.48
C TYR A 184 4.06 5.29 -13.09
N GLY A 185 4.21 6.36 -13.87
CA GLY A 185 3.14 7.00 -14.65
C GLY A 185 3.35 7.02 -16.17
N ARG A 186 4.45 6.46 -16.68
CA ARG A 186 4.71 6.35 -18.13
C ARG A 186 4.80 4.87 -18.52
N TYR A 187 4.34 4.55 -19.74
CA TYR A 187 4.30 3.20 -20.32
C TYR A 187 5.52 2.36 -19.90
N ILE A 188 5.31 1.39 -19.00
CA ILE A 188 6.36 0.45 -18.58
C ILE A 188 6.21 -0.80 -19.43
N THR A 189 7.27 -1.14 -20.16
CA THR A 189 7.36 -2.35 -21.00
C THR A 189 8.37 -3.34 -20.42
N ILE A 190 7.89 -4.59 -20.25
CA ILE A 190 8.56 -5.90 -20.19
C ILE A 190 9.65 -6.16 -19.10
N ASP A 191 10.41 -5.18 -18.61
CA ASP A 191 11.44 -5.38 -17.55
C ASP A 191 10.95 -5.13 -16.10
N ASP A 192 9.66 -5.38 -15.85
CA ASP A 192 8.99 -5.06 -14.58
C ASP A 192 9.55 -5.80 -13.34
N PHE A 193 10.17 -6.96 -13.53
CA PHE A 193 10.56 -7.84 -12.42
C PHE A 193 11.78 -7.31 -11.66
N ALA A 194 12.85 -6.95 -12.37
CA ALA A 194 14.05 -6.38 -11.75
C ALA A 194 13.73 -5.08 -11.01
N TYR A 195 12.88 -4.24 -11.62
CA TYR A 195 12.45 -2.98 -11.01
C TYR A 195 11.56 -3.18 -9.77
N MET A 196 10.67 -4.17 -9.78
CA MET A 196 9.90 -4.53 -8.58
C MET A 196 10.81 -5.05 -7.46
N LEU A 197 11.86 -5.83 -7.78
CA LEU A 197 12.86 -6.24 -6.80
C LEU A 197 13.61 -5.03 -6.23
N GLU A 198 14.04 -4.09 -7.08
CA GLU A 198 14.71 -2.86 -6.64
C GLU A 198 13.84 -2.07 -5.64
N ILE A 199 12.54 -1.91 -5.91
CA ILE A 199 11.61 -1.20 -5.00
C ILE A 199 11.38 -1.95 -3.69
N ILE A 200 11.40 -3.29 -3.71
CA ILE A 200 11.24 -4.10 -2.49
C ILE A 200 12.52 -4.05 -1.65
N PHE A 201 13.69 -4.18 -2.27
CA PHE A 201 14.95 -4.41 -1.58
C PHE A 201 15.75 -3.14 -1.28
N ILE A 202 15.76 -2.13 -2.17
CA ILE A 202 16.56 -0.91 -1.96
C ILE A 202 16.11 -0.17 -0.69
N PRO A 203 14.82 0.04 -0.42
CA PRO A 203 14.41 0.76 0.78
C PRO A 203 14.60 -0.03 2.06
N ALA A 204 14.51 -1.37 1.98
CA ALA A 204 14.91 -2.24 3.09
C ALA A 204 16.42 -2.08 3.39
N MET A 205 17.27 -2.06 2.35
CA MET A 205 18.71 -1.84 2.49
C MET A 205 19.04 -0.44 3.03
N VAL A 206 18.35 0.60 2.55
CA VAL A 206 18.48 1.98 3.06
C VAL A 206 18.05 2.05 4.53
N GLY A 207 16.91 1.45 4.89
CA GLY A 207 16.44 1.38 6.27
C GLY A 207 17.43 0.65 7.18
N LEU A 208 18.05 -0.43 6.69
CA LEU A 208 19.06 -1.20 7.41
C LEU A 208 20.35 -0.38 7.63
N GLY A 209 20.80 0.38 6.62
CA GLY A 209 21.92 1.32 6.75
C GLY A 209 21.63 2.45 7.75
N LEU A 210 20.43 3.02 7.71
CA LEU A 210 19.99 4.04 8.65
C LEU A 210 19.89 3.51 10.09
N PHE A 211 19.47 2.26 10.27
CA PHE A 211 19.47 1.58 11.57
C PHE A 211 20.90 1.43 12.14
N PHE A 212 21.89 1.11 11.30
CA PHE A 212 23.28 1.07 11.74
C PHE A 212 23.82 2.45 12.14
N ILE A 213 23.45 3.50 11.40
CA ILE A 213 23.79 4.89 11.75
C ILE A 213 23.14 5.26 13.09
N TYR A 214 21.86 4.95 13.29
CA TYR A 214 21.17 5.16 14.58
C TYR A 214 21.91 4.51 15.75
N ARG A 215 22.27 3.23 15.59
CA ARG A 215 22.96 2.46 16.63
C ARG A 215 24.32 3.05 17.01
N ARG A 216 24.98 3.76 16.08
CA ARG A 216 26.31 4.35 16.28
C ARG A 216 26.27 5.80 16.77
N PHE A 217 25.21 6.55 16.47
CA PHE A 217 25.12 7.99 16.76
C PHE A 217 24.15 8.34 17.90
N VAL A 218 23.15 7.50 18.16
CA VAL A 218 22.13 7.75 19.20
C VAL A 218 22.35 6.87 20.43
N ARG A 219 22.96 5.69 20.25
CA ARG A 219 23.41 4.79 21.30
C ARG A 219 24.91 4.89 21.46
#